data_AF-A0A3A5J168-F1
#
_entry.id   AF-A0A3A5J168-F1
#
_cell.length_a   1.000
_cell.length_b   1.000
_cell.length_c   1.000
_cell.angle_alpha   90.00
_cell.angle_beta   90.00
_cell.angle_gamma   90.00
#
_symmetry.space_group_name_H-M   'P 1'
#
loop_
_entity.id
_entity.type
_entity.pdbx_description
1 polymer ?
#
loop_
_entity_poly.entity_id
_entity_poly.type
_entity_poly.pdbx_seq_one_letter_code
_entity_poly.pdbx_strand_id
1 'polypeptide(L)'
;MADYEDFKKDLESYLDQKISESHSPESVREKYEGVVLIALGRFQLLEFGLKKYIALLASSLGDDQIRNTVTDGLEEAPLGILLKRLRKLSPENALTPKIKELKSFRDELAHRALLTTTGDVEIDVSDHFYATTAYAYRAMEVEDCLKEVLNECKRLAREA
;
A
#
# COMPACT_ATOMS: atom_id res chain seq x y z
N MET A 1 -11.11 -0.60 -12.75
CA MET A 1 -12.00 -1.31 -11.81
C MET A 1 -12.51 -2.65 -12.34
N ALA A 2 -12.63 -2.88 -13.67
CA ALA A 2 -12.96 -4.21 -14.20
C ALA A 2 -11.83 -5.25 -14.02
N ASP A 3 -10.57 -4.80 -14.03
CA ASP A 3 -9.40 -5.68 -14.13
C ASP A 3 -9.13 -6.58 -12.90
N TYR A 4 -9.36 -6.08 -11.67
CA TYR A 4 -9.06 -6.86 -10.45
C TYR A 4 -10.11 -7.92 -10.13
N GLU A 5 -11.39 -7.61 -10.30
CA GLU A 5 -12.47 -8.58 -10.02
C GLU A 5 -12.51 -9.69 -11.08
N ASP A 6 -12.23 -9.36 -12.34
CA ASP A 6 -12.07 -10.36 -13.40
C ASP A 6 -10.82 -11.23 -13.19
N PHE A 7 -9.68 -10.61 -12.86
CA PHE A 7 -8.46 -11.35 -12.47
C PHE A 7 -8.69 -12.25 -11.26
N LYS A 8 -9.38 -11.76 -10.23
CA LYS A 8 -9.68 -12.52 -9.02
C LYS A 8 -10.51 -13.77 -9.33
N LYS A 9 -11.51 -13.67 -10.21
CA LYS A 9 -12.35 -14.80 -10.60
C LYS A 9 -11.61 -15.85 -11.42
N ASP A 10 -10.75 -15.42 -12.35
CA ASP A 10 -9.90 -16.34 -13.12
C ASP A 10 -8.85 -17.01 -12.23
N LEU A 11 -8.35 -16.27 -11.25
CA LEU A 11 -7.43 -16.76 -10.24
C LEU A 11 -8.10 -17.79 -9.32
N GLU A 12 -9.35 -17.56 -8.88
CA GLU A 12 -10.19 -18.52 -8.16
C GLU A 12 -10.30 -19.86 -8.89
N SER A 13 -10.61 -19.86 -10.18
CA SER A 13 -10.68 -21.11 -10.96
C SER A 13 -9.33 -21.86 -11.07
N TYR A 14 -8.22 -21.13 -11.22
CA TYR A 14 -6.88 -21.71 -11.35
C TYR A 14 -6.33 -22.26 -10.03
N LEU A 15 -6.51 -21.52 -8.93
CA LEU A 15 -5.94 -21.91 -7.65
C LEU A 15 -6.69 -23.10 -7.03
N ASP A 16 -7.99 -23.25 -7.27
CA ASP A 16 -8.75 -24.46 -6.87
C ASP A 16 -8.16 -25.76 -7.47
N GLN A 17 -7.64 -25.72 -8.71
CA GLN A 17 -6.92 -26.85 -9.30
C GLN A 17 -5.55 -27.09 -8.63
N LYS A 18 -4.82 -26.02 -8.30
CA LYS A 18 -3.47 -26.07 -7.72
C LYS A 18 -3.45 -26.48 -6.24
N ILE A 19 -4.45 -26.08 -5.46
CA ILE A 19 -4.57 -26.45 -4.04
C ILE A 19 -4.76 -27.97 -3.86
N SER A 20 -5.32 -28.65 -4.88
CA SER A 20 -5.39 -30.12 -4.91
C SER A 20 -4.02 -30.81 -5.00
N GLU A 21 -2.98 -30.08 -5.44
CA GLU A 21 -1.57 -30.52 -5.44
C GLU A 21 -0.91 -30.23 -4.07
N SER A 22 -1.47 -30.79 -2.99
CA SER A 22 -0.83 -30.99 -1.67
C SER A 22 0.16 -29.89 -1.22
N HIS A 23 -0.34 -28.75 -0.73
CA HIS A 23 0.47 -27.81 0.06
C HIS A 23 0.20 -28.02 1.56
N SER A 24 1.26 -28.17 2.37
CA SER A 24 1.08 -28.25 3.82
C SER A 24 0.68 -26.88 4.38
N PRO A 25 -0.13 -26.81 5.45
CA PRO A 25 -0.52 -25.55 6.09
C PRO A 25 0.68 -24.66 6.45
N GLU A 26 1.79 -25.25 6.90
CA GLU A 26 3.02 -24.53 7.24
C GLU A 26 3.63 -23.85 6.01
N SER A 27 3.70 -24.56 4.88
CA SER A 27 4.27 -24.01 3.64
C SER A 27 3.45 -22.85 3.06
N VAL A 28 2.13 -22.87 3.27
CA VAL A 28 1.23 -21.79 2.84
C VAL A 28 1.34 -20.59 3.78
N ARG A 29 1.44 -20.85 5.09
CA ARG A 29 1.69 -19.82 6.10
C ARG A 29 2.97 -19.04 5.82
N GLU A 30 4.08 -19.74 5.58
CA GLU A 30 5.38 -19.10 5.29
C GLU A 30 5.32 -18.20 4.05
N LYS A 31 4.68 -18.67 2.98
CA LYS A 31 4.48 -17.86 1.75
C LYS A 31 3.62 -16.63 2.01
N TYR A 32 2.52 -16.81 2.74
CA TYR A 32 1.63 -15.73 3.13
C TYR A 32 2.37 -14.66 3.93
N GLU A 33 3.09 -15.06 4.99
CA GLU A 33 3.89 -14.17 5.83
C GLU A 33 4.94 -13.42 5.00
N GLY A 34 5.62 -14.10 4.07
CA GLY A 34 6.57 -13.47 3.15
C GLY A 34 5.96 -12.37 2.30
N VAL A 35 4.79 -12.62 1.70
CA VAL A 35 4.08 -11.61 0.89
C VAL A 35 3.58 -10.45 1.74
N VAL A 36 3.04 -10.72 2.93
CA VAL A 36 2.59 -9.68 3.87
C VAL A 36 3.75 -8.74 4.21
N LEU A 37 4.93 -9.27 4.53
CA LEU A 37 6.11 -8.48 4.86
C LEU A 37 6.55 -7.59 3.67
N ILE A 38 6.57 -8.15 2.46
CA ILE A 38 6.89 -7.39 1.24
C ILE A 38 5.89 -6.25 1.04
N ALA A 39 4.60 -6.53 1.15
CA ALA A 39 3.54 -5.56 0.95
C ALA A 39 3.59 -4.43 1.99
N LEU A 40 3.73 -4.75 3.28
CA LEU A 40 3.87 -3.76 4.35
C LEU A 40 5.16 -2.94 4.22
N GLY A 41 6.27 -3.57 3.82
CA GLY A 41 7.53 -2.88 3.52
C GLY A 41 7.37 -1.86 2.39
N ARG A 42 6.66 -2.21 1.32
CA ARG A 42 6.34 -1.28 0.22
C ARG A 42 5.47 -0.11 0.69
N PHE A 43 4.52 -0.34 1.58
CA PHE A 43 3.75 0.76 2.20
C PHE A 43 4.64 1.72 3.00
N GLN A 44 5.63 1.21 3.72
CA GLN A 44 6.58 2.06 4.45
C GLN A 44 7.38 2.95 3.50
N LEU A 45 7.80 2.41 2.35
CA LEU A 45 8.47 3.19 1.31
C LEU A 45 7.53 4.22 0.67
N LEU A 46 6.27 3.86 0.43
CA LEU A 46 5.25 4.81 -0.04
C LEU A 46 5.04 5.96 0.95
N GLU A 47 4.92 5.68 2.24
CA GLU A 47 4.83 6.71 3.28
C GLU A 47 6.05 7.64 3.27
N PHE A 48 7.25 7.07 3.15
CA PHE A 48 8.49 7.86 3.05
C PHE A 48 8.50 8.74 1.80
N GLY A 49 8.11 8.20 0.65
CA GLY A 49 7.97 8.96 -0.60
C GLY A 49 6.97 10.11 -0.47
N LEU A 50 5.83 9.87 0.18
CA LEU A 50 4.81 10.89 0.41
C LEU A 50 5.27 12.00 1.35
N LYS A 51 6.03 11.68 2.40
CA LYS A 51 6.65 12.69 3.27
C LYS A 51 7.55 13.63 2.47
N LYS A 52 8.43 13.06 1.64
CA LYS A 52 9.29 13.84 0.75
C LYS A 52 8.47 14.70 -0.23
N TYR A 53 7.44 14.11 -0.84
CA TYR A 53 6.59 14.82 -1.80
C TYR A 53 5.87 16.01 -1.17
N ILE A 54 5.27 15.82 0.00
CA ILE A 54 4.58 16.88 0.76
C ILE A 54 5.55 18.00 1.13
N ALA A 55 6.76 17.66 1.58
CA ALA A 55 7.79 18.66 1.93
C ALA A 55 8.22 19.51 0.72
N LEU A 56 8.40 18.88 -0.44
CA LEU A 56 8.74 19.56 -1.69
C LEU A 56 7.59 20.47 -2.16
N LEU A 57 6.37 19.95 -2.14
CA LEU A 57 5.17 20.69 -2.54
C LEU A 57 4.98 21.93 -1.64
N ALA A 58 5.10 21.75 -0.32
CA ALA A 58 5.03 22.86 0.62
C ALA A 58 6.12 23.92 0.38
N SER A 59 7.35 23.49 0.05
CA SER A 59 8.45 24.40 -0.28
C SER A 59 8.19 25.20 -1.56
N SER A 60 7.58 24.58 -2.57
CA SER A 60 7.27 25.25 -3.84
C SER A 60 6.18 26.33 -3.76
N LEU A 61 5.36 26.33 -2.72
CA LEU A 61 4.28 27.32 -2.56
C LEU A 61 4.78 28.70 -2.09
N GLY A 62 6.02 28.80 -1.59
CA GLY A 62 6.62 30.07 -1.15
C GLY A 62 5.98 30.71 0.10
N ASP A 63 5.04 30.02 0.76
CA ASP A 63 4.38 30.47 1.97
C ASP A 63 4.97 29.76 3.20
N ASP A 64 5.77 30.49 3.99
CA ASP A 64 6.45 29.97 5.18
C ASP A 64 5.47 29.49 6.27
N GLN A 65 4.29 30.10 6.40
CA GLN A 65 3.29 29.71 7.40
C GLN A 65 2.63 28.39 7.01
N ILE A 66 2.26 28.23 5.74
CA ILE A 66 1.73 26.97 5.21
C ILE A 66 2.81 25.89 5.29
N ARG A 67 4.05 26.21 4.91
CA ARG A 67 5.17 25.26 4.98
C ARG A 67 5.33 24.71 6.38
N ASN A 68 5.49 25.59 7.39
CA ASN A 68 5.70 25.18 8.77
C ASN A 68 4.52 24.36 9.31
N THR A 69 3.28 24.75 9.00
CA THR A 69 2.07 24.03 9.46
C THR A 69 1.99 22.62 8.88
N VAL A 70 2.43 22.43 7.63
CA VAL A 70 2.32 21.15 6.93
C VAL A 70 3.53 20.24 7.15
N THR A 71 4.72 20.81 7.39
CA THR A 71 5.94 20.03 7.68
C THR A 71 6.12 19.69 9.15
N ASP A 72 5.43 20.36 10.07
CA ASP A 72 5.49 20.05 11.50
C ASP A 72 5.08 18.60 11.79
N GLY A 73 5.95 17.83 12.46
CA GLY A 73 5.75 16.40 12.72
C GLY A 73 5.57 15.52 11.47
N LEU A 74 6.01 15.97 10.29
CA LEU A 74 5.82 15.21 9.03
C LEU A 74 6.58 13.88 9.03
N GLU A 75 7.75 13.83 9.68
CA GLU A 75 8.59 12.62 9.74
C GLU A 75 7.91 11.45 10.45
N GLU A 76 7.08 11.74 11.45
CA GLU A 76 6.37 10.74 12.27
C GLU A 76 4.93 10.50 11.77
N ALA A 77 4.45 11.30 10.82
CA ALA A 77 3.07 11.24 10.38
C ALA A 77 2.75 9.91 9.66
N PRO A 78 1.69 9.18 10.07
CA PRO A 78 1.26 7.95 9.41
C PRO A 78 0.50 8.27 8.10
N LEU A 79 0.37 7.28 7.21
CA LEU A 79 -0.28 7.43 5.89
C LEU A 79 -1.60 8.20 5.89
N GLY A 80 -2.47 7.95 6.88
CA GLY A 80 -3.75 8.63 7.00
C GLY A 80 -3.62 10.15 7.24
N ILE A 81 -2.60 10.58 7.98
CA ILE A 81 -2.30 12.01 8.20
C ILE A 81 -1.60 12.61 6.97
N LEU A 82 -0.69 11.87 6.33
CA LEU A 82 -0.04 12.29 5.08
C LEU A 82 -1.09 12.59 3.98
N LEU A 83 -2.09 11.73 3.83
CA LEU A 83 -3.21 11.95 2.89
C LEU A 83 -4.02 13.22 3.18
N LYS A 84 -4.22 13.56 4.45
CA LYS A 84 -4.91 14.80 4.83
C LYS A 84 -4.07 16.03 4.50
N ARG A 85 -2.76 15.95 4.76
CA ARG A 85 -1.80 17.03 4.45
C ARG A 85 -1.67 17.25 2.94
N LEU A 86 -1.54 16.17 2.16
CA LEU A 86 -1.50 16.23 0.70
C LEU A 86 -2.75 16.90 0.14
N ARG A 87 -3.94 16.53 0.60
CA ARG A 87 -5.20 17.18 0.17
C ARG A 87 -5.29 18.65 0.51
N LYS A 88 -4.67 19.09 1.62
CA LYS A 88 -4.63 20.52 1.97
C LYS A 88 -3.73 21.31 1.02
N LEU A 89 -2.60 20.72 0.61
CA LEU A 89 -1.65 21.36 -0.31
C LEU A 89 -2.10 21.29 -1.77
N SER A 90 -2.71 20.19 -2.17
CA SER A 90 -3.14 19.92 -3.54
C SER A 90 -4.47 19.15 -3.53
N PRO A 91 -5.61 19.85 -3.39
CA PRO A 91 -6.93 19.22 -3.35
C PRO A 91 -7.22 18.31 -4.54
N GLU A 92 -6.82 18.74 -5.74
CA GLU A 92 -7.02 18.02 -7.01
C GLU A 92 -5.88 17.05 -7.36
N ASN A 93 -5.10 16.61 -6.36
CA ASN A 93 -3.99 15.70 -6.61
C ASN A 93 -4.50 14.32 -7.07
N ALA A 94 -4.16 13.94 -8.30
CA ALA A 94 -4.58 12.69 -8.92
C ALA A 94 -4.13 11.42 -8.16
N LEU A 95 -3.07 11.49 -7.34
CA LEU A 95 -2.58 10.35 -6.56
C LEU A 95 -3.42 10.11 -5.29
N THR A 96 -4.12 11.13 -4.78
CA THR A 96 -4.94 11.04 -3.57
C THR A 96 -5.94 9.88 -3.58
N PRO A 97 -6.82 9.73 -4.60
CA PRO A 97 -7.77 8.62 -4.63
C PRO A 97 -7.09 7.25 -4.64
N LYS A 98 -6.01 7.10 -5.43
CA LYS A 98 -5.23 5.86 -5.50
C LYS A 98 -4.61 5.48 -4.16
N ILE A 99 -3.95 6.42 -3.48
CA ILE A 99 -3.35 6.19 -2.17
C ILE A 99 -4.42 5.89 -1.11
N LYS A 100 -5.60 6.52 -1.19
CA LYS A 100 -6.72 6.24 -0.28
C LYS A 100 -7.21 4.79 -0.42
N GLU A 101 -7.33 4.29 -1.63
CA GLU A 101 -7.70 2.90 -1.89
C GLU A 101 -6.64 1.93 -1.36
N LEU A 102 -5.36 2.20 -1.64
CA LEU A 102 -4.24 1.40 -1.13
C LEU A 102 -4.17 1.42 0.41
N LYS A 103 -4.53 2.53 1.06
CA LYS A 103 -4.61 2.57 2.53
C LYS A 103 -5.64 1.56 3.06
N SER A 104 -6.83 1.48 2.47
CA SER A 104 -7.84 0.49 2.89
C SER A 104 -7.30 -0.93 2.78
N PHE A 105 -6.59 -1.22 1.68
CA PHE A 105 -5.90 -2.50 1.51
C PHE A 105 -4.83 -2.76 2.59
N ARG A 106 -4.00 -1.76 2.94
CA ARG A 106 -3.03 -1.88 4.03
C ARG A 106 -3.69 -2.23 5.37
N ASP A 107 -4.79 -1.55 5.69
CA ASP A 107 -5.51 -1.76 6.95
C ASP A 107 -6.05 -3.20 7.04
N GLU A 108 -6.64 -3.70 5.96
CA GLU A 108 -7.11 -5.09 5.85
C GLU A 108 -5.96 -6.09 6.00
N LEU A 109 -4.87 -5.89 5.24
CA LEU A 109 -3.68 -6.72 5.27
C LEU A 109 -3.09 -6.80 6.70
N ALA A 110 -2.93 -5.66 7.36
CA ALA A 110 -2.37 -5.59 8.71
C ALA A 110 -3.28 -6.27 9.74
N HIS A 111 -4.60 -6.09 9.62
CA HIS A 111 -5.56 -6.74 10.50
C HIS A 111 -5.53 -8.26 10.35
N ARG A 112 -5.55 -8.76 9.11
CA ARG A 112 -5.51 -10.20 8.84
C ARG A 112 -4.19 -10.83 9.25
N ALA A 113 -3.07 -10.17 8.97
CA ALA A 113 -1.75 -10.63 9.39
C ALA A 113 -1.64 -10.76 10.92
N LEU A 114 -2.25 -9.85 11.67
CA LEU A 114 -2.32 -9.93 13.13
C LEU A 114 -3.10 -11.16 13.58
N LEU A 115 -4.26 -11.43 12.99
CA LEU A 115 -5.09 -12.61 13.31
C LEU A 115 -4.35 -13.92 13.00
N THR A 116 -3.66 -14.02 11.86
CA THR A 116 -2.86 -15.19 11.50
C THR A 116 -1.68 -15.39 12.46
N THR A 117 -1.02 -14.29 12.88
CA THR A 117 0.16 -14.36 13.77
C THR A 117 -0.20 -14.75 15.19
N THR A 118 -1.33 -14.24 15.70
CA THR A 118 -1.83 -14.51 17.06
C THR A 118 -2.41 -15.91 17.22
N GLY A 119 -2.73 -16.59 16.10
CA GLY A 119 -3.35 -17.92 16.13
C GLY A 119 -4.85 -17.88 16.43
N ASP A 120 -5.46 -16.70 16.39
CA ASP A 120 -6.89 -16.50 16.63
C ASP A 120 -7.76 -17.03 15.48
N VAL A 121 -7.15 -17.40 14.34
CA VAL A 121 -7.82 -17.95 13.17
C VAL A 121 -7.06 -19.20 12.69
N GLU A 122 -7.79 -20.30 12.50
CA GLU A 122 -7.24 -21.53 11.91
C GLU A 122 -6.86 -21.27 10.45
N ILE A 123 -5.69 -21.78 10.03
CA ILE A 123 -5.19 -21.55 8.67
C ILE A 123 -6.01 -22.40 7.70
N ASP A 124 -6.97 -21.76 7.05
CA ASP A 124 -7.54 -22.28 5.82
C ASP A 124 -6.49 -22.10 4.70
N VAL A 125 -5.97 -23.22 4.23
CA VAL A 125 -4.94 -23.32 3.17
C VAL A 125 -5.40 -22.64 1.90
N SER A 126 -6.68 -22.80 1.52
CA SER A 126 -7.23 -22.21 0.31
C SER A 126 -7.28 -20.69 0.44
N ASP A 127 -7.88 -20.22 1.52
CA ASP A 127 -8.03 -18.79 1.82
C ASP A 127 -6.67 -18.06 1.90
N HIS A 128 -5.67 -18.66 2.58
CA HIS A 128 -4.33 -18.07 2.67
C HIS A 128 -3.58 -18.09 1.34
N PHE A 129 -3.79 -19.10 0.50
CA PHE A 129 -3.18 -19.17 -0.82
C PHE A 129 -3.77 -18.13 -1.78
N TYR A 130 -5.10 -17.94 -1.75
CA TYR A 130 -5.79 -16.83 -2.42
C TYR A 130 -5.27 -15.48 -1.96
N ALA A 131 -5.24 -15.27 -0.65
CA ALA A 131 -4.76 -14.03 -0.05
C ALA A 131 -3.32 -13.73 -0.45
N THR A 132 -2.44 -14.74 -0.44
CA THR A 132 -1.04 -14.59 -0.85
C THR A 132 -0.94 -14.02 -2.27
N THR A 133 -1.74 -14.53 -3.21
CA THR A 133 -1.67 -14.09 -4.60
C THR A 133 -2.29 -12.72 -4.80
N ALA A 134 -3.47 -12.47 -4.21
CA ALA A 134 -4.12 -11.17 -4.23
C ALA A 134 -3.24 -10.07 -3.61
N TYR A 135 -2.60 -10.37 -2.48
CA TYR A 135 -1.73 -9.44 -1.78
C TYR A 135 -0.44 -9.17 -2.55
N ALA A 136 0.11 -10.17 -3.26
CA ALA A 136 1.25 -9.96 -4.14
C ALA A 136 0.91 -8.99 -5.27
N TYR A 137 -0.26 -9.14 -5.90
CA TYR A 137 -0.74 -8.22 -6.95
C TYR A 137 -0.93 -6.80 -6.41
N ARG A 138 -1.69 -6.64 -5.32
CA ARG A 138 -1.91 -5.31 -4.70
C ARG A 138 -0.60 -4.68 -4.24
N ALA A 139 0.38 -5.48 -3.80
CA ALA A 139 1.70 -4.97 -3.46
C ALA A 139 2.45 -4.39 -4.67
N MET A 140 2.23 -4.89 -5.89
CA MET A 140 2.78 -4.29 -7.11
C MET A 140 2.15 -2.92 -7.38
N GLU A 141 0.83 -2.77 -7.16
CA GLU A 141 0.17 -1.47 -7.30
C GLU A 141 0.68 -0.42 -6.30
N VAL A 142 1.06 -0.84 -5.08
CA VAL A 142 1.75 0.03 -4.11
C VAL A 142 3.09 0.50 -4.66
N GLU A 143 3.85 -0.40 -5.28
CA GLU A 143 5.14 -0.06 -5.90
C GLU A 143 4.96 0.92 -7.07
N ASP A 144 3.95 0.73 -7.90
CA ASP A 144 3.67 1.63 -9.01
C ASP A 144 3.19 2.99 -8.53
N CYS A 145 2.37 3.04 -7.48
CA CYS A 145 2.02 4.29 -6.82
C CYS A 145 3.24 5.00 -6.24
N LEU A 146 4.18 4.27 -5.63
CA LEU A 146 5.44 4.83 -5.15
C LEU A 146 6.27 5.43 -6.31
N LYS A 147 6.36 4.73 -7.45
CA LYS A 147 7.05 5.26 -8.65
C LYS A 147 6.43 6.58 -9.11
N GLU A 148 5.10 6.68 -9.14
CA GLU A 148 4.39 7.91 -9.47
C GLU A 148 4.70 9.05 -8.48
N VAL A 149 4.64 8.78 -7.17
CA VAL A 149 5.01 9.76 -6.12
C VAL A 149 6.46 10.23 -6.28
N LEU A 150 7.40 9.32 -6.55
CA LEU A 150 8.81 9.67 -6.75
C LEU A 150 9.02 10.47 -8.04
N ASN A 151 8.24 10.24 -9.08
CA ASN A 151 8.28 11.03 -10.31
C ASN A 151 7.78 12.45 -10.06
N GLU A 152 6.70 12.63 -9.30
CA GLU A 152 6.24 13.95 -8.87
C GLU A 152 7.29 14.68 -8.03
N CYS A 153 7.98 13.98 -7.12
CA CYS A 153 9.11 14.55 -6.39
C CYS A 153 10.22 15.05 -7.32
N LYS A 154 10.60 14.25 -8.34
CA LYS A 154 11.61 14.63 -9.33
C LYS A 154 11.17 15.82 -10.17
N ARG A 155 9.88 15.89 -10.51
CA ARG A 155 9.30 17.00 -11.27
C ARG A 155 9.42 18.31 -10.48
N LEU A 156 8.93 18.32 -9.23
CA LEU A 156 9.04 19.50 -8.36
C LEU A 156 10.49 19.94 -8.11
N ALA A 157 11.41 18.98 -7.89
CA ALA A 157 12.81 19.30 -7.66
C ALA A 157 13.54 19.88 -8.89
N ARG A 158 12.98 19.76 -10.10
CA ARG A 158 13.50 20.40 -11.32
C ARG A 158 12.91 21.80 -11.55
N GLU A 159 11.76 22.06 -10.95
CA GLU A 159 11.02 23.33 -11.08
C GLU A 159 11.40 24.35 -9.99
N ALA A 160 12.00 23.88 -8.89
CA ALA A 160 12.54 24.69 -7.80
C ALA A 160 13.98 25.16 -8.08
#